data_AF-A0A4Q4XER0-F1
#
_entry.id   AF-A0A4Q4XER0-F1
#
_cell.length_a   1.000
_cell.length_b   1.000
_cell.length_c   1.000
_cell.angle_alpha   90.00
_cell.angle_beta   90.00
_cell.angle_gamma   90.00
#
_symmetry.space_group_name_H-M   'P 1'
#
loop_
_entity.id
_entity.type
_entity.pdbx_description
1 polymer ?
#
loop_
_entity_poly.entity_id
_entity_poly.type
_entity_poly.pdbx_seq_one_letter_code
_entity_poly.pdbx_strand_id
1 'polypeptide(L)'
;MHTPPVHSLQNGKHSGRAVLAVRVVRLVVLGTAALLATACGMLPPPAPIVQGPTTARPPMPVMAPRQNGAIYQEVASGSGGFRGMFEDRRAHMVGDTITIVITENTAASKQTSGSVNRTGSLTASVPTFAGMNPGVLSLLGVSASDANKFDSKGANGAQNNFTATITVTVVEVLSNGNLVVSGEKQTAVGQGTESVKFSGVVNPTTVNNQNTVLSTQVADARMEYRGTGYVAESQQMGWLSRFFLTVSPAISAVVPTAAHADRIKDLTTVAGVRDNALIGYGLVVGLDGSGDQTTQTPFTVQSFNNMLTQFGINVPAGASIQLKNTAAVVVTATLPAFVRPGQTIDVTVSSIGNAKSLRGGTLLLTPLKGVDGQLYALAQGNVVIGGAGASANGSKVQINQLGAGRIANGATVERAVQATVGEAGSIQLDTGTTDFGTVQNIVTAINKQFGTDTAQAADGRTINVRAPALASDRVGFLAKLQNIDVTPALAAARVVVNARTGSVVMNQLVKLEPCAVAHGSLSVTISTDPVVSQPAPFSQGQTVAGARSNIEVKQQGGSLINVKGGTNLADVVKAINAIGANPQDLISILQAMKAANALRADLEII
;
A
#
# COMPACT_ATOMS: atom_id res chain seq x y z
N MET A 1 -45.00 66.34 -9.57
CA MET A 1 -45.29 65.26 -10.54
C MET A 1 -43.98 64.79 -11.14
N HIS A 2 -43.85 63.46 -11.25
CA HIS A 2 -42.88 62.68 -12.02
C HIS A 2 -41.46 62.39 -11.47
N THR A 3 -41.24 61.07 -11.38
CA THR A 3 -40.08 60.25 -11.00
C THR A 3 -38.99 60.19 -12.10
N PRO A 4 -37.75 59.74 -11.77
CA PRO A 4 -36.63 59.62 -12.71
C PRO A 4 -36.45 58.18 -13.26
N PRO A 5 -35.49 57.94 -14.19
CA PRO A 5 -34.72 56.70 -14.13
C PRO A 5 -33.20 56.82 -14.40
N VAL A 6 -32.53 55.66 -14.26
CA VAL A 6 -31.12 55.35 -13.92
C VAL A 6 -30.34 54.77 -15.14
N HIS A 7 -29.00 54.60 -15.00
CA HIS A 7 -28.00 53.76 -15.74
C HIS A 7 -27.10 54.48 -16.78
N SER A 8 -25.81 54.19 -16.97
CA SER A 8 -24.84 53.19 -16.46
C SER A 8 -23.39 53.67 -16.75
N LEU A 9 -22.40 53.32 -15.91
CA LEU A 9 -20.97 53.56 -16.15
C LEU A 9 -20.26 52.31 -16.67
N GLN A 10 -19.42 52.52 -17.69
CA GLN A 10 -18.61 51.54 -18.42
C GLN A 10 -17.52 50.88 -17.58
N ASN A 11 -17.26 49.61 -17.87
CA ASN A 11 -16.18 48.79 -17.32
C ASN A 11 -15.29 48.32 -18.48
N GLY A 12 -13.96 48.49 -18.42
CA GLY A 12 -13.07 47.97 -19.46
C GLY A 12 -11.59 48.33 -19.34
N LYS A 13 -10.82 47.59 -18.51
CA LYS A 13 -9.34 47.61 -18.56
C LYS A 13 -8.66 46.41 -17.85
N HIS A 14 -8.99 45.16 -18.20
CA HIS A 14 -8.27 43.97 -17.68
C HIS A 14 -8.04 42.82 -18.69
N SER A 15 -7.75 43.09 -19.97
CA SER A 15 -7.61 42.04 -21.02
C SER A 15 -6.17 41.75 -21.50
N GLY A 16 -5.16 42.55 -21.17
CA GLY A 16 -3.83 42.46 -21.81
C GLY A 16 -2.87 41.36 -21.31
N ARG A 17 -2.89 41.00 -20.02
CA ARG A 17 -1.85 40.11 -19.43
C ARG A 17 -2.13 38.61 -19.64
N ALA A 18 -3.38 38.21 -19.81
CA ALA A 18 -3.75 36.81 -20.06
C ALA A 18 -3.36 36.34 -21.48
N VAL A 19 -3.39 37.23 -22.47
CA VAL A 19 -3.09 36.90 -23.88
C VAL A 19 -1.61 36.61 -24.10
N LEU A 20 -0.71 37.24 -23.34
CA LEU A 20 0.73 37.05 -23.46
C LEU A 20 1.18 35.68 -22.90
N ALA A 21 0.61 35.25 -21.77
CA ALA A 21 0.91 33.95 -21.16
C ALA A 21 0.49 32.78 -22.06
N VAL A 22 -0.66 32.88 -22.73
CA VAL A 22 -1.16 31.84 -23.66
C VAL A 22 -0.27 31.71 -24.91
N ARG A 23 0.30 32.82 -25.40
CA ARG A 23 1.22 32.80 -26.56
C ARG A 23 2.57 32.16 -26.23
N VAL A 24 3.11 32.41 -25.04
CA VAL A 24 4.38 31.80 -24.59
C VAL A 24 4.23 30.29 -24.39
N VAL A 25 3.11 29.85 -23.80
CA VAL A 25 2.81 28.41 -23.64
C VAL A 25 2.67 27.71 -25.00
N ARG A 26 2.01 28.34 -25.99
CA ARG A 26 1.92 27.80 -27.36
C ARG A 26 3.29 27.61 -28.03
N LEU A 27 4.19 28.57 -27.85
CA LEU A 27 5.52 28.54 -28.48
C LEU A 27 6.43 27.47 -27.85
N VAL A 28 6.34 27.28 -26.53
CA VAL A 28 7.09 26.23 -25.81
C VAL A 28 6.59 24.84 -26.17
N VAL A 29 5.27 24.64 -26.30
CA VAL A 29 4.67 23.35 -26.71
C VAL A 29 5.02 22.97 -28.15
N LEU A 30 5.08 23.94 -29.06
CA LEU A 30 5.52 23.70 -30.45
C LEU A 30 7.02 23.38 -30.53
N GLY A 31 7.85 24.04 -29.72
CA GLY A 31 9.30 23.78 -29.68
C GLY A 31 9.66 22.39 -29.13
N THR A 32 8.96 21.91 -28.10
CA THR A 32 9.20 20.58 -27.53
C THR A 32 8.69 19.46 -28.44
N ALA A 33 7.58 19.68 -29.16
CA ALA A 33 7.08 18.73 -30.16
C ALA A 33 8.05 18.50 -31.32
N ALA A 34 8.77 19.53 -31.77
CA ALA A 34 9.77 19.42 -32.84
C ALA A 34 11.01 18.62 -32.41
N LEU A 35 11.47 18.77 -31.16
CA LEU A 35 12.60 18.02 -30.60
C LEU A 35 12.27 16.53 -30.35
N LEU A 36 11.03 16.21 -30.00
CA LEU A 36 10.58 14.84 -29.79
C LEU A 36 10.44 14.04 -31.10
N ALA A 37 10.08 14.71 -32.21
CA ALA A 37 9.99 14.06 -33.52
C ALA A 37 11.33 13.51 -34.03
N THR A 38 12.45 14.15 -33.65
CA THR A 38 13.81 13.67 -34.02
C THR A 38 14.31 12.50 -33.16
N ALA A 39 13.70 12.24 -31.99
CA ALA A 39 14.14 11.18 -31.08
C ALA A 39 13.50 9.80 -31.36
N CYS A 40 12.45 9.73 -32.17
CA CYS A 40 11.71 8.49 -32.46
C CYS A 40 12.41 7.49 -33.39
N GLY A 41 13.62 7.78 -33.87
CA GLY A 41 14.31 6.97 -34.89
C GLY A 41 15.37 5.97 -34.40
N MET A 42 15.78 5.97 -33.13
CA MET A 42 16.99 5.26 -32.69
C MET A 42 16.72 4.25 -31.55
N LEU A 43 16.25 3.05 -31.88
CA LEU A 43 16.57 1.85 -31.10
C LEU A 43 17.48 0.95 -31.94
N PRO A 44 18.77 0.81 -31.59
CA PRO A 44 19.65 -0.10 -32.31
C PRO A 44 19.23 -1.56 -32.05
N PRO A 45 19.24 -2.43 -33.08
CA PRO A 45 18.98 -3.85 -32.90
C PRO A 45 20.06 -4.49 -32.00
N PRO A 46 19.72 -5.54 -31.22
CA PRO A 46 20.69 -6.22 -30.36
C PRO A 46 21.84 -6.81 -31.18
N ALA A 47 23.07 -6.67 -30.64
CA ALA A 47 24.30 -7.11 -31.28
C ALA A 47 24.31 -8.65 -31.49
N PRO A 48 24.87 -9.16 -32.61
CA PRO A 48 24.94 -10.59 -32.88
C PRO A 48 25.86 -11.32 -31.89
N ILE A 49 25.49 -12.56 -31.53
CA ILE A 49 26.19 -13.36 -30.50
C ILE A 49 27.34 -14.16 -31.12
N VAL A 50 27.17 -14.59 -32.38
CA VAL A 50 28.22 -15.26 -33.17
C VAL A 50 29.10 -14.18 -33.81
N GLN A 51 30.37 -14.13 -33.39
CA GLN A 51 31.36 -13.15 -33.84
C GLN A 51 32.43 -13.87 -34.69
N GLY A 52 32.64 -13.44 -35.94
CA GLY A 52 33.65 -13.99 -36.85
C GLY A 52 33.11 -14.42 -38.22
N PRO A 53 33.99 -14.77 -39.19
CA PRO A 53 33.57 -15.26 -40.50
C PRO A 53 32.89 -16.64 -40.37
N THR A 54 31.66 -16.76 -40.86
CA THR A 54 30.85 -17.99 -40.77
C THR A 54 31.21 -19.05 -41.82
N THR A 55 32.21 -18.78 -42.65
CA THR A 55 32.77 -19.73 -43.62
C THR A 55 34.28 -19.48 -43.77
N ALA A 56 35.07 -20.56 -43.78
CA ALA A 56 36.46 -20.51 -44.17
C ALA A 56 36.64 -21.19 -45.53
N ARG A 57 37.20 -20.49 -46.51
CA ARG A 57 37.60 -21.10 -47.77
C ARG A 57 38.95 -21.80 -47.56
N PRO A 58 39.17 -23.02 -48.08
CA PRO A 58 40.48 -23.64 -48.05
C PRO A 58 41.52 -22.67 -48.65
N PRO A 59 42.68 -22.49 -48.03
CA PRO A 59 43.72 -21.64 -48.60
C PRO A 59 44.07 -22.16 -50.00
N MET A 60 44.26 -21.24 -50.96
CA MET A 60 44.63 -21.63 -52.33
C MET A 60 45.94 -22.43 -52.27
N PRO A 61 46.07 -23.54 -53.03
CA PRO A 61 47.33 -24.27 -53.10
C PRO A 61 48.44 -23.32 -53.56
N VAL A 62 49.41 -23.04 -52.70
CA VAL A 62 50.64 -22.36 -53.13
C VAL A 62 51.37 -23.29 -54.09
N MET A 63 51.72 -22.77 -55.26
CA MET A 63 52.44 -23.51 -56.30
C MET A 63 53.71 -24.13 -55.72
N ALA A 64 53.90 -25.44 -55.94
CA ALA A 64 54.98 -26.22 -55.34
C ALA A 64 56.37 -25.54 -55.50
N PRO A 65 57.24 -25.59 -54.48
CA PRO A 65 58.61 -25.11 -54.63
C PRO A 65 59.36 -25.93 -55.69
N ARG A 66 60.27 -25.26 -56.42
CA ARG A 66 61.05 -25.87 -57.50
C ARG A 66 61.80 -27.11 -56.99
N GLN A 67 61.73 -28.19 -57.76
CA GLN A 67 62.36 -29.46 -57.44
C GLN A 67 63.89 -29.30 -57.27
N ASN A 68 64.39 -29.56 -56.06
CA ASN A 68 65.80 -29.55 -55.68
C ASN A 68 66.47 -30.95 -55.82
N GLY A 69 65.88 -31.88 -56.56
CA GLY A 69 66.45 -33.24 -56.71
C GLY A 69 66.54 -34.10 -55.44
N ALA A 70 66.09 -33.61 -54.28
CA ALA A 70 65.94 -34.41 -53.07
C ALA A 70 64.74 -35.36 -53.19
N ILE A 71 64.92 -36.63 -52.78
CA ILE A 71 63.88 -37.67 -52.78
C ILE A 71 62.76 -37.33 -51.77
N TYR A 72 63.08 -36.60 -50.70
CA TYR A 72 62.12 -36.12 -49.72
C TYR A 72 61.95 -34.61 -49.86
N GLN A 73 60.72 -34.16 -50.12
CA GLN A 73 60.34 -32.75 -50.09
C GLN A 73 59.35 -32.58 -48.94
N GLU A 74 59.71 -31.78 -47.94
CA GLU A 74 58.78 -31.35 -46.90
C GLU A 74 57.76 -30.42 -47.54
N VAL A 75 56.60 -30.96 -47.92
CA VAL A 75 55.47 -30.12 -48.32
C VAL A 75 55.00 -29.42 -47.05
N ALA A 76 55.23 -28.11 -46.98
CA ALA A 76 54.88 -27.27 -45.85
C ALA A 76 53.45 -27.59 -45.36
N SER A 77 53.36 -27.98 -44.10
CA SER A 77 52.17 -28.48 -43.38
C SER A 77 51.01 -27.49 -43.25
N GLY A 78 51.01 -26.40 -44.03
CA GLY A 78 49.93 -25.41 -44.11
C GLY A 78 49.28 -25.28 -45.50
N SER A 79 49.76 -25.99 -46.53
CA SER A 79 49.25 -25.85 -47.89
C SER A 79 49.17 -27.19 -48.63
N GLY A 80 48.07 -27.93 -48.42
CA GLY A 80 47.73 -29.12 -49.21
C GLY A 80 48.73 -30.28 -49.12
N GLY A 81 49.44 -30.39 -47.99
CA GLY A 81 50.41 -31.46 -47.74
C GLY A 81 49.77 -32.84 -47.64
N PHE A 82 50.39 -33.80 -48.32
CA PHE A 82 50.19 -35.25 -48.27
C PHE A 82 49.16 -35.77 -47.23
N ARG A 83 47.95 -36.10 -47.69
CA ARG A 83 47.00 -36.93 -46.91
C ARG A 83 47.47 -38.38 -47.02
N GLY A 84 47.93 -38.97 -45.92
CA GLY A 84 48.36 -40.38 -45.95
C GLY A 84 47.20 -41.27 -46.40
N MET A 85 47.43 -42.21 -47.34
CA MET A 85 46.39 -43.17 -47.76
C MET A 85 45.84 -44.04 -46.61
N PHE A 86 46.53 -44.04 -45.47
CA PHE A 86 46.21 -44.79 -44.25
C PHE A 86 45.94 -43.89 -43.03
N GLU A 87 45.83 -42.57 -43.23
CA GLU A 87 45.48 -41.62 -42.16
C GLU A 87 43.97 -41.54 -41.98
N ASP A 88 43.52 -41.37 -40.73
CA ASP A 88 42.11 -41.30 -40.38
C ASP A 88 41.46 -40.05 -41.01
N ARG A 89 40.27 -40.19 -41.59
CA ARG A 89 39.60 -39.14 -42.39
C ARG A 89 38.88 -38.09 -41.53
N ARG A 90 39.30 -37.94 -40.27
CA ARG A 90 38.74 -36.97 -39.34
C ARG A 90 39.18 -35.56 -39.69
N ALA A 91 38.26 -34.60 -39.57
CA ALA A 91 38.54 -33.18 -39.77
C ALA A 91 39.64 -32.72 -38.82
N HIS A 92 40.71 -32.13 -39.36
CA HIS A 92 41.85 -31.61 -38.59
C HIS A 92 42.55 -30.42 -39.26
N MET A 93 42.17 -30.06 -40.49
CA MET A 93 42.72 -28.92 -41.22
C MET A 93 41.70 -27.79 -41.36
N VAL A 94 42.20 -26.56 -41.54
CA VAL A 94 41.36 -25.39 -41.87
C VAL A 94 40.65 -25.64 -43.20
N GLY A 95 39.33 -25.41 -43.22
CA GLY A 95 38.47 -25.69 -44.37
C GLY A 95 37.84 -27.09 -44.39
N ASP A 96 38.23 -28.00 -43.49
CA ASP A 96 37.47 -29.26 -43.30
C ASP A 96 36.07 -28.96 -42.74
N THR A 97 35.09 -29.80 -43.10
CA THR A 97 33.70 -29.66 -42.64
C THR A 97 33.37 -30.65 -41.54
N ILE A 98 32.69 -30.18 -40.49
CA ILE A 98 32.20 -31.00 -39.38
C ILE A 98 30.68 -30.83 -39.30
N THR A 99 29.93 -31.90 -39.11
CA THR A 99 28.48 -31.82 -38.88
C THR A 99 28.18 -31.80 -37.40
N ILE A 100 27.64 -30.68 -36.91
CA ILE A 100 27.19 -30.53 -35.54
C ILE A 100 25.74 -30.99 -35.43
N VAL A 101 25.51 -31.99 -34.58
CA VAL A 101 24.17 -32.42 -34.19
C VAL A 101 23.76 -31.63 -32.97
N ILE A 102 22.82 -30.72 -33.15
CA ILE A 102 22.29 -29.86 -32.10
C ILE A 102 21.19 -30.64 -31.38
N THR A 103 21.42 -30.88 -30.10
CA THR A 103 20.43 -31.43 -29.18
C THR A 103 20.36 -30.53 -27.96
N GLU A 104 19.52 -29.50 -28.02
CA GLU A 104 19.33 -28.57 -26.91
C GLU A 104 17.95 -28.77 -26.27
N ASN A 105 17.95 -29.33 -25.07
CA ASN A 105 16.77 -29.42 -24.22
C ASN A 105 16.82 -28.31 -23.18
N THR A 106 16.29 -27.13 -23.54
CA THR A 106 16.20 -26.01 -22.60
C THR A 106 14.76 -25.91 -22.08
N ALA A 107 14.49 -26.52 -20.92
CA ALA A 107 13.28 -26.27 -20.14
C ALA A 107 13.41 -24.94 -19.38
N ALA A 108 13.61 -23.83 -20.10
CA ALA A 108 13.48 -22.51 -19.51
C ALA A 108 12.01 -22.14 -19.50
N SER A 109 11.30 -22.53 -18.43
CA SER A 109 9.97 -22.06 -18.10
C SER A 109 10.01 -20.58 -17.76
N LYS A 110 10.19 -19.72 -18.76
CA LYS A 110 9.97 -18.29 -18.61
C LYS A 110 8.46 -18.05 -18.61
N GLN A 111 7.80 -18.41 -17.50
CA GLN A 111 6.52 -17.82 -17.09
C GLN A 111 6.79 -16.35 -16.77
N THR A 112 7.02 -15.56 -17.81
CA THR A 112 6.93 -14.11 -17.69
C THR A 112 5.46 -13.81 -17.88
N SER A 113 4.71 -13.89 -16.78
CA SER A 113 3.40 -13.27 -16.62
C SER A 113 3.55 -11.74 -16.67
N GLY A 114 4.12 -11.23 -17.77
CA GLY A 114 4.17 -9.83 -18.11
C GLY A 114 2.82 -9.42 -18.67
N SER A 115 1.77 -9.45 -17.85
CA SER A 115 0.62 -8.59 -18.07
C SER A 115 1.14 -7.16 -17.89
N VAL A 116 1.62 -6.57 -18.97
CA VAL A 116 1.87 -5.14 -19.00
C VAL A 116 0.49 -4.49 -19.07
N ASN A 117 -0.16 -4.35 -17.91
CA ASN A 117 -1.30 -3.48 -17.70
C ASN A 117 -0.88 -2.06 -18.04
N ARG A 118 -0.94 -1.67 -19.32
CA ARG A 118 -0.85 -0.26 -19.72
C ARG A 118 -2.22 0.38 -19.53
N THR A 119 -2.66 0.47 -18.27
CA THR A 119 -3.78 1.35 -17.88
C THR A 119 -3.26 2.77 -17.77
N GLY A 120 -3.02 3.41 -18.92
CA GLY A 120 -2.92 4.86 -18.99
C GLY A 120 -4.32 5.43 -19.08
N SER A 121 -5.01 5.61 -17.95
CA SER A 121 -6.22 6.42 -17.90
C SER A 121 -5.83 7.88 -18.07
N LEU A 122 -5.65 8.32 -19.32
CA LEU A 122 -5.48 9.72 -19.65
C LEU A 122 -6.86 10.39 -19.66
N THR A 123 -7.39 10.70 -18.49
CA THR A 123 -8.51 11.65 -18.33
C THR A 123 -7.99 13.07 -18.50
N ALA A 124 -7.41 13.36 -19.66
CA ALA A 124 -7.21 14.72 -20.11
C ALA A 124 -8.44 15.09 -20.94
N SER A 125 -9.34 15.90 -20.37
CA SER A 125 -10.35 16.59 -21.15
C SER A 125 -9.64 17.35 -22.27
N VAL A 126 -9.98 17.02 -23.52
CA VAL A 126 -9.39 17.67 -24.69
C VAL A 126 -9.80 19.15 -24.62
N PRO A 127 -8.89 20.11 -24.39
CA PRO A 127 -9.26 21.51 -24.58
C PRO A 127 -9.58 21.65 -26.06
N THR A 128 -10.83 22.01 -26.36
CA THR A 128 -11.27 22.35 -27.70
C THR A 128 -10.30 23.37 -28.28
N PHE A 129 -9.45 22.94 -29.22
CA PHE A 129 -8.55 23.83 -29.93
C PHE A 129 -9.43 24.84 -30.68
N ALA A 130 -9.46 26.08 -30.19
CA ALA A 130 -10.20 27.17 -30.82
C ALA A 130 -9.71 27.34 -32.26
N GLY A 131 -10.53 26.91 -33.22
CA GLY A 131 -10.28 27.02 -34.66
C GLY A 131 -10.48 25.74 -35.50
N MET A 132 -10.67 24.57 -34.91
CA MET A 132 -10.94 23.33 -35.68
C MET A 132 -12.43 22.96 -35.65
N ASN A 133 -13.00 22.71 -36.82
CA ASN A 133 -14.39 22.30 -37.00
C ASN A 133 -14.63 20.92 -36.34
N PRO A 134 -15.60 20.77 -35.43
CA PRO A 134 -15.90 19.49 -34.76
C PRO A 134 -16.20 18.32 -35.72
N GLY A 135 -16.61 18.59 -36.96
CA GLY A 135 -16.79 17.55 -37.98
C GLY A 135 -15.51 16.82 -38.40
N VAL A 136 -14.34 17.48 -38.35
CA VAL A 136 -13.04 16.86 -38.66
C VAL A 136 -12.56 15.95 -37.51
N LEU A 137 -12.91 16.29 -36.27
CA LEU A 137 -12.54 15.51 -35.09
C LEU A 137 -13.33 14.18 -35.01
N SER A 138 -14.59 14.20 -35.45
CA SER A 138 -15.44 13.00 -35.56
C SER A 138 -15.00 12.05 -36.68
N LEU A 139 -14.42 12.55 -37.77
CA LEU A 139 -13.93 11.72 -38.89
C LEU A 139 -12.65 10.96 -38.53
N LEU A 140 -11.87 11.48 -37.58
CA LEU A 140 -10.66 10.84 -37.05
C LEU A 140 -10.96 9.79 -35.96
N GLY A 141 -12.25 9.53 -35.66
CA GLY A 141 -12.65 8.45 -34.75
C GLY A 141 -12.26 8.67 -33.28
N VAL A 142 -11.99 9.92 -32.87
CA VAL A 142 -11.62 10.26 -31.50
C VAL A 142 -12.84 10.86 -30.77
N SER A 143 -13.72 9.99 -30.28
CA SER A 143 -14.80 10.34 -29.35
C SER A 143 -14.33 10.17 -27.90
N ALA A 144 -14.74 11.11 -27.04
CA ALA A 144 -14.45 11.07 -25.62
C ALA A 144 -15.03 9.79 -24.98
N SER A 145 -14.21 9.13 -24.15
CA SER A 145 -14.51 7.98 -23.30
C SER A 145 -14.59 6.58 -23.90
N ASP A 146 -13.69 6.20 -24.82
CA ASP A 146 -13.44 4.78 -25.13
C ASP A 146 -12.13 4.29 -24.51
N ALA A 147 -12.28 3.45 -23.49
CA ALA A 147 -11.19 2.64 -22.94
C ALA A 147 -10.85 1.55 -23.97
N ASN A 148 -9.88 1.82 -24.84
CA ASN A 148 -9.36 0.82 -25.77
C ASN A 148 -8.63 -0.29 -25.00
N LYS A 149 -9.39 -1.31 -24.58
CA LYS A 149 -8.87 -2.55 -24.02
C LYS A 149 -8.44 -3.45 -25.19
N PHE A 150 -7.17 -3.31 -25.59
CA PHE A 150 -6.58 -4.21 -26.59
C PHE A 150 -6.20 -5.53 -25.90
N ASP A 151 -7.07 -6.53 -26.03
CA ASP A 151 -6.89 -7.86 -25.44
C ASP A 151 -6.05 -8.73 -26.39
N SER A 152 -4.73 -8.62 -26.32
CA SER A 152 -3.83 -9.58 -26.99
C SER A 152 -3.66 -10.82 -26.12
N LYS A 153 -4.41 -11.88 -26.44
CA LYS A 153 -4.15 -13.24 -25.94
C LYS A 153 -2.84 -13.77 -26.53
N GLY A 154 -1.74 -13.52 -25.83
CA GLY A 154 -0.43 -14.11 -26.11
C GLY A 154 0.01 -15.04 -25.00
N ALA A 155 -0.68 -16.17 -24.82
CA ALA A 155 -0.17 -17.24 -23.97
C ALA A 155 0.79 -18.08 -24.82
N ASN A 156 2.09 -18.06 -24.50
CA ASN A 156 3.04 -19.07 -24.97
C ASN A 156 4.11 -19.28 -23.91
N GLY A 157 3.96 -20.34 -23.11
CA GLY A 157 5.11 -20.97 -22.48
C GLY A 157 5.95 -21.57 -23.59
N ALA A 158 7.01 -20.89 -24.00
CA ALA A 158 7.90 -21.35 -25.06
C ALA A 158 8.76 -22.50 -24.52
N GLN A 159 8.26 -23.73 -24.64
CA GLN A 159 9.06 -24.93 -24.43
C GLN A 159 9.71 -25.30 -25.77
N ASN A 160 10.93 -24.80 -25.99
CA ASN A 160 11.67 -25.03 -27.22
C ASN A 160 12.56 -26.27 -27.06
N ASN A 161 12.06 -27.43 -27.46
CA ASN A 161 12.91 -28.59 -27.73
C ASN A 161 13.48 -28.42 -29.14
N PHE A 162 14.78 -28.12 -29.25
CA PHE A 162 15.42 -27.79 -30.52
C PHE A 162 16.41 -28.89 -30.91
N THR A 163 16.04 -29.66 -31.94
CA THR A 163 16.89 -30.68 -32.57
C THR A 163 17.15 -30.29 -34.01
N ALA A 164 18.40 -30.01 -34.35
CA ALA A 164 18.79 -29.61 -35.71
C ALA A 164 20.19 -30.13 -36.06
N THR A 165 20.51 -30.23 -37.36
CA THR A 165 21.88 -30.52 -37.82
C THR A 165 22.39 -29.37 -38.66
N ILE A 166 23.62 -28.93 -38.35
CA ILE A 166 24.32 -27.87 -39.07
C ILE A 166 25.74 -28.33 -39.43
N THR A 167 26.12 -28.14 -40.68
CA THR A 167 27.49 -28.37 -41.12
C THR A 167 28.29 -27.08 -40.97
N VAL A 168 29.40 -27.16 -40.26
CA VAL A 168 30.30 -26.04 -39.95
C VAL A 168 31.66 -26.29 -40.60
N THR A 169 32.40 -25.23 -40.85
CA THR A 169 33.78 -25.31 -41.36
C THR A 169 34.77 -25.00 -40.27
N VAL A 170 35.93 -25.66 -40.28
CA VAL A 170 37.07 -25.30 -39.43
C VAL A 170 37.65 -23.98 -39.94
N VAL A 171 37.59 -22.95 -39.10
CA VAL A 171 38.07 -21.59 -39.38
C VAL A 171 39.54 -21.45 -39.00
N GLU A 172 39.94 -22.06 -37.89
CA GLU A 172 41.29 -21.99 -37.35
C GLU A 172 41.61 -23.27 -36.57
N VAL A 173 42.87 -23.69 -36.62
CA VAL A 173 43.42 -24.72 -35.73
C VAL A 173 44.24 -24.02 -34.67
N LEU A 174 43.82 -24.16 -33.40
CA LEU A 174 44.52 -23.57 -32.25
C LEU A 174 45.86 -24.26 -32.01
N SER A 175 46.78 -23.58 -31.32
CA SER A 175 48.12 -24.10 -31.01
C SER A 175 48.12 -25.40 -30.20
N ASN A 176 47.02 -25.72 -29.52
CA ASN A 176 46.82 -26.97 -28.79
C ASN A 176 46.16 -28.09 -29.63
N GLY A 177 45.93 -27.86 -30.93
CA GLY A 177 45.32 -28.81 -31.86
C GLY A 177 43.79 -28.81 -31.87
N ASN A 178 43.11 -27.98 -31.08
CA ASN A 178 41.67 -27.83 -31.14
C ASN A 178 41.23 -27.02 -32.37
N LEU A 179 40.01 -27.27 -32.84
CA LEU A 179 39.47 -26.69 -34.07
C LEU A 179 38.42 -25.63 -33.71
N VAL A 180 38.68 -24.37 -34.08
CA VAL A 180 37.64 -23.33 -34.05
C VAL A 180 36.75 -23.55 -35.26
N VAL A 181 35.46 -23.82 -35.02
CA VAL A 181 34.48 -24.06 -36.07
C VAL A 181 33.44 -22.96 -36.12
N SER A 182 33.03 -22.60 -37.32
CA SER A 182 31.87 -21.72 -37.53
C SER A 182 31.13 -22.13 -38.79
N GLY A 183 29.81 -21.99 -38.75
CA GLY A 183 28.93 -22.26 -39.88
C GLY A 183 27.62 -21.50 -39.74
N GLU A 184 27.04 -21.21 -40.89
CA GLU A 184 25.72 -20.62 -41.00
C GLU A 184 24.87 -21.42 -41.98
N LYS A 185 23.69 -21.83 -41.53
CA LYS A 185 22.67 -22.46 -42.36
C LYS A 185 21.53 -21.49 -42.54
N GLN A 186 21.33 -21.02 -43.76
CA GLN A 186 20.18 -20.20 -44.13
C GLN A 186 19.16 -21.06 -44.88
N THR A 187 17.92 -21.06 -44.42
CA THR A 187 16.79 -21.76 -45.03
C THR A 187 15.66 -20.77 -45.28
N ALA A 188 15.12 -20.73 -46.49
CA ALA A 188 13.93 -19.93 -46.78
C ALA A 188 12.68 -20.75 -46.44
N VAL A 189 11.78 -20.19 -45.62
CA VAL A 189 10.51 -20.82 -45.24
C VAL A 189 9.38 -19.80 -45.47
N GLY A 190 8.50 -20.08 -46.42
CA GLY A 190 7.41 -19.16 -46.80
C GLY A 190 7.93 -17.83 -47.36
N GLN A 191 7.49 -16.69 -46.77
CA GLN A 191 7.97 -15.34 -47.11
C GLN A 191 9.15 -14.87 -46.21
N GLY A 192 9.73 -15.78 -45.42
CA GLY A 192 10.74 -15.50 -44.42
C GLY A 192 12.05 -16.25 -44.65
N THR A 193 13.15 -15.73 -44.11
CA THR A 193 14.42 -16.46 -44.02
C THR A 193 14.72 -16.83 -42.57
N GLU A 194 15.07 -18.09 -42.35
CA GLU A 194 15.58 -18.61 -41.09
C GLU A 194 17.10 -18.80 -41.22
N SER A 195 17.86 -18.15 -40.35
CA SER A 195 19.31 -18.34 -40.27
C SER A 195 19.69 -18.96 -38.93
N VAL A 196 20.38 -20.09 -38.99
CA VAL A 196 21.01 -20.74 -37.83
C VAL A 196 22.52 -20.51 -37.94
N LYS A 197 23.10 -19.75 -37.02
CA LYS A 197 24.54 -19.57 -36.91
C LYS A 197 25.06 -20.37 -35.72
N PHE A 198 26.17 -21.05 -35.94
CA PHE A 198 26.85 -21.82 -34.90
C PHE A 198 28.33 -21.49 -34.90
N SER A 199 28.92 -21.34 -33.73
CA SER A 199 30.37 -21.25 -33.54
C SER A 199 30.79 -21.94 -32.26
N GLY A 200 31.97 -22.53 -32.23
CA GLY A 200 32.54 -23.11 -31.02
C GLY A 200 33.92 -23.71 -31.27
N VAL A 201 34.46 -24.37 -30.26
CA VAL A 201 35.75 -25.05 -30.30
C VAL A 201 35.54 -26.56 -30.15
N VAL A 202 35.96 -27.31 -31.16
CA VAL A 202 35.84 -28.76 -31.23
C VAL A 202 37.19 -29.40 -30.96
N ASN A 203 37.22 -30.38 -30.07
CA ASN A 203 38.39 -31.22 -29.91
C ASN A 203 38.37 -32.33 -30.99
N PRO A 204 39.42 -32.48 -31.84
CA PRO A 204 39.46 -33.50 -32.89
C PRO A 204 39.19 -34.93 -32.41
N THR A 205 39.50 -35.24 -31.15
CA THR A 205 39.26 -36.57 -30.57
C THR A 205 37.77 -36.89 -30.37
N THR A 206 36.91 -35.86 -30.26
CA THR A 206 35.46 -36.01 -30.11
C THR A 206 34.72 -36.16 -31.44
N VAL A 207 35.44 -35.94 -32.55
CA VAL A 207 34.92 -36.12 -33.90
C VAL A 207 34.88 -37.62 -34.21
N ASN A 208 33.70 -38.14 -34.56
CA ASN A 208 33.54 -39.54 -34.94
C ASN A 208 34.05 -39.81 -36.38
N ASN A 209 34.04 -41.07 -36.79
CA ASN A 209 34.49 -41.50 -38.13
C ASN A 209 33.62 -40.95 -39.29
N GLN A 210 32.49 -40.31 -38.98
CA GLN A 210 31.59 -39.66 -39.94
C GLN A 210 31.71 -38.12 -39.92
N ASN A 211 32.71 -37.56 -39.26
CA ASN A 211 32.90 -36.12 -39.07
C ASN A 211 31.70 -35.43 -38.40
N THR A 212 31.08 -36.07 -37.40
CA THR A 212 29.98 -35.51 -36.63
C THR A 212 30.30 -35.37 -35.15
N VAL A 213 29.78 -34.30 -34.52
CA VAL A 213 29.95 -33.98 -33.09
C VAL A 213 28.63 -33.50 -32.50
N LEU A 214 28.32 -33.86 -31.26
CA LEU A 214 27.14 -33.34 -30.55
C LEU A 214 27.38 -31.93 -30.02
N SER A 215 26.39 -31.04 -30.07
CA SER A 215 26.52 -29.65 -29.58
C SER A 215 26.92 -29.56 -28.10
N THR A 216 26.58 -30.56 -27.28
CA THR A 216 26.98 -30.66 -25.87
C THR A 216 28.47 -30.93 -25.66
N GLN A 217 29.17 -31.41 -26.69
CA GLN A 217 30.60 -31.74 -26.65
C GLN A 217 31.47 -30.65 -27.28
N VAL A 218 30.87 -29.53 -27.71
CA VAL A 218 31.58 -28.38 -28.29
C VAL A 218 31.80 -27.33 -27.19
N ALA A 219 33.06 -26.94 -26.99
CA ALA A 219 33.40 -25.89 -26.03
C ALA A 219 33.05 -24.51 -26.62
N ASP A 220 32.64 -23.55 -25.77
CA ASP A 220 32.21 -22.21 -26.17
C ASP A 220 31.18 -22.19 -27.33
N ALA A 221 30.28 -23.18 -27.34
CA ALA A 221 29.22 -23.28 -28.33
C ALA A 221 28.29 -22.07 -28.21
N ARG A 222 28.28 -21.24 -29.24
CA ARG A 222 27.36 -20.11 -29.42
C ARG A 222 26.45 -20.43 -30.58
N MET A 223 25.16 -20.31 -30.33
CA MET A 223 24.13 -20.55 -31.32
C MET A 223 23.20 -19.35 -31.40
N GLU A 224 22.89 -18.95 -32.62
CA GLU A 224 21.97 -17.88 -32.91
C GLU A 224 20.95 -18.38 -33.93
N TYR A 225 19.69 -18.46 -33.50
CA TYR A 225 18.55 -18.74 -34.36
C TYR A 225 17.79 -17.45 -34.61
N ARG A 226 17.73 -16.99 -35.87
CA ARG A 226 16.90 -15.85 -36.28
C ARG A 226 15.93 -16.30 -37.35
N GLY A 227 14.63 -16.22 -37.05
CA GLY A 227 13.57 -16.28 -38.05
C GLY A 227 13.11 -14.88 -38.41
N THR A 228 13.12 -14.54 -39.70
CA THR A 228 12.48 -13.33 -40.21
C THR A 228 11.14 -13.70 -40.83
N GLY A 229 10.02 -13.10 -40.39
CA GLY A 229 8.68 -13.42 -40.89
C GLY A 229 7.55 -12.75 -40.09
N TYR A 230 6.30 -12.85 -40.57
CA TYR A 230 5.10 -12.20 -40.00
C TYR A 230 4.86 -12.44 -38.49
N VAL A 231 5.38 -13.53 -37.93
CA VAL A 231 5.28 -13.86 -36.50
C VAL A 231 6.21 -12.98 -35.64
N ALA A 232 7.35 -12.54 -36.19
CA ALA A 232 8.26 -11.62 -35.50
C ALA A 232 7.76 -10.17 -35.58
N GLU A 233 7.04 -9.81 -36.65
CA GLU A 233 6.50 -8.45 -36.85
C GLU A 233 5.20 -8.22 -36.08
N SER A 234 4.36 -9.24 -35.89
CA SER A 234 3.20 -9.17 -35.00
C SER A 234 3.54 -9.08 -33.50
N GLN A 235 4.78 -9.41 -33.11
CA GLN A 235 5.28 -9.20 -31.74
C GLN A 235 5.96 -7.84 -31.53
N GLN A 236 6.23 -7.08 -32.60
CA GLN A 236 6.74 -5.73 -32.46
C GLN A 236 5.59 -4.73 -32.39
N MET A 237 5.63 -3.86 -31.39
CA MET A 237 4.71 -2.74 -31.27
C MET A 237 4.72 -1.92 -32.58
N GLY A 238 3.58 -1.87 -33.27
CA GLY A 238 3.43 -1.13 -34.52
C GLY A 238 3.79 0.35 -34.36
N TRP A 239 4.24 0.99 -35.44
CA TRP A 239 4.80 2.34 -35.41
C TRP A 239 3.89 3.38 -34.73
N LEU A 240 2.57 3.27 -34.91
CA LEU A 240 1.58 4.14 -34.27
C LEU A 240 1.54 3.93 -32.74
N SER A 241 1.63 2.68 -32.28
CA SER A 241 1.67 2.37 -30.85
C SER A 241 2.96 2.88 -30.20
N ARG A 242 4.09 2.80 -30.91
CA ARG A 242 5.37 3.39 -30.48
C ARG A 242 5.26 4.91 -30.35
N PHE A 243 4.67 5.58 -31.33
CA PHE A 243 4.41 7.03 -31.29
C PHE A 243 3.62 7.44 -30.04
N PHE A 244 2.47 6.80 -29.78
CA PHE A 244 1.66 7.16 -28.61
C PHE A 244 2.33 6.84 -27.27
N LEU A 245 3.17 5.80 -27.19
CA LEU A 245 3.83 5.41 -25.95
C LEU A 245 5.09 6.20 -25.63
N THR A 246 5.74 6.80 -26.63
CA THR A 246 6.85 7.72 -26.40
C THR A 246 6.35 9.15 -26.16
N VAL A 247 5.27 9.57 -26.81
CA VAL A 247 4.70 10.93 -26.67
C VAL A 247 3.86 11.09 -25.40
N SER A 248 3.12 10.06 -24.96
CA SER A 248 2.27 10.10 -23.76
C SER A 248 2.98 10.39 -22.42
N PRO A 249 4.12 9.77 -22.07
CA PRO A 249 4.81 10.09 -20.83
C PRO A 249 5.50 11.47 -20.86
N ALA A 250 5.93 11.94 -22.04
CA ALA A 250 6.54 13.26 -22.18
C ALA A 250 5.54 14.41 -22.00
N ILE A 251 4.27 14.21 -22.39
CA ILE A 251 3.18 15.17 -22.12
C ILE A 251 2.70 15.07 -20.66
N SER A 252 2.76 13.88 -20.04
CA SER A 252 2.38 13.70 -18.63
C SER A 252 3.39 14.27 -17.63
N ALA A 253 4.65 14.51 -18.03
CA ALA A 253 5.67 15.14 -17.18
C ALA A 253 5.42 16.65 -16.91
N VAL A 254 4.38 17.25 -17.52
CA VAL A 254 3.96 18.64 -17.28
C VAL A 254 2.63 18.69 -16.51
N VAL A 255 2.10 17.57 -16.02
CA VAL A 255 1.02 17.61 -15.04
C VAL A 255 1.65 17.98 -13.69
N PRO A 256 1.37 19.17 -13.13
CA PRO A 256 1.77 19.44 -11.76
C PRO A 256 1.12 18.37 -10.89
N THR A 257 1.94 17.54 -10.25
CA THR A 257 1.46 16.68 -9.18
C THR A 257 0.74 17.60 -8.20
N ALA A 258 -0.55 17.36 -7.99
CA ALA A 258 -1.30 18.09 -6.97
C ALA A 258 -0.61 17.79 -5.63
N ALA A 259 0.19 18.75 -5.15
CA ALA A 259 0.66 18.75 -3.79
C ALA A 259 -0.59 18.91 -2.92
N HIS A 260 -0.98 17.82 -2.24
CA HIS A 260 -2.07 17.87 -1.28
C HIS A 260 -1.63 18.78 -0.13
N ALA A 261 -2.13 20.02 -0.14
CA ALA A 261 -2.02 20.91 0.99
C ALA A 261 -3.20 20.61 1.93
N ASP A 262 -2.90 20.56 3.22
CA ASP A 262 -3.92 20.43 4.27
C ASP A 262 -4.44 21.82 4.62
N ARG A 263 -5.71 21.92 5.01
CA ARG A 263 -6.27 23.21 5.41
C ARG A 263 -6.00 23.49 6.88
N ILE A 264 -5.88 24.76 7.25
CA ILE A 264 -5.68 25.14 8.67
C ILE A 264 -6.73 24.53 9.60
N LYS A 265 -8.00 24.42 9.18
CA LYS A 265 -9.06 23.77 9.99
C LYS A 265 -8.87 22.27 10.23
N ASP A 266 -8.09 21.61 9.38
CA ASP A 266 -7.80 20.19 9.49
C ASP A 266 -6.57 19.96 10.42
N LEU A 267 -5.78 21.02 10.70
CA LEU A 267 -4.55 20.99 11.51
C LEU A 267 -4.69 21.67 12.88
N THR A 268 -5.65 22.59 13.04
CA THR A 268 -5.81 23.44 14.23
C THR A 268 -7.23 23.44 14.76
N THR A 269 -7.35 23.63 16.07
CA THR A 269 -8.59 23.95 16.77
C THR A 269 -8.55 25.38 17.30
N VAL A 270 -9.71 26.01 17.43
CA VAL A 270 -9.79 27.37 17.99
C VAL A 270 -9.82 27.27 19.52
N ALA A 271 -8.92 27.97 20.19
CA ALA A 271 -8.87 27.99 21.65
C ALA A 271 -10.20 28.52 22.22
N GLY A 272 -10.67 27.87 23.29
CA GLY A 272 -11.98 28.15 23.90
C GLY A 272 -13.17 27.42 23.24
N VAL A 273 -12.98 26.77 22.08
CA VAL A 273 -13.98 25.90 21.46
C VAL A 273 -13.70 24.46 21.87
N ARG A 274 -14.33 24.04 22.97
CA ARG A 274 -14.14 22.72 23.57
C ARG A 274 -15.47 22.04 23.84
N ASP A 275 -15.48 20.73 23.65
CA ASP A 275 -16.53 19.84 24.10
C ASP A 275 -16.48 19.64 25.62
N ASN A 276 -17.65 19.63 26.26
CA ASN A 276 -17.76 19.48 27.70
C ASN A 276 -18.39 18.13 28.05
N ALA A 277 -17.72 17.34 28.86
CA ALA A 277 -18.26 16.08 29.34
C ALA A 277 -19.37 16.34 30.36
N LEU A 278 -20.48 15.63 30.18
CA LEU A 278 -21.60 15.60 31.12
C LEU A 278 -21.74 14.20 31.70
N ILE A 279 -22.12 14.14 32.98
CA ILE A 279 -22.38 12.90 33.69
C ILE A 279 -23.71 13.01 34.44
N GLY A 280 -24.48 11.93 34.43
CA GLY A 280 -25.71 11.79 35.20
C GLY A 280 -25.82 10.40 35.80
N TYR A 281 -26.61 10.31 36.87
CA TYR A 281 -27.00 9.05 37.48
C TYR A 281 -28.48 8.83 37.24
N GLY A 282 -28.83 7.68 36.66
CA GLY A 282 -30.18 7.37 36.20
C GLY A 282 -30.60 5.94 36.52
N LEU A 283 -31.86 5.65 36.19
CA LEU A 283 -32.44 4.32 36.28
C LEU A 283 -32.90 3.88 34.88
N VAL A 284 -32.55 2.67 34.49
CA VAL A 284 -33.10 2.00 33.31
C VAL A 284 -34.12 0.97 33.78
N VAL A 285 -35.32 1.03 33.22
CA VAL A 285 -36.44 0.13 33.54
C VAL A 285 -36.89 -0.65 32.30
N GLY A 286 -37.69 -1.70 32.49
CA GLY A 286 -38.21 -2.52 31.38
C GLY A 286 -37.20 -3.57 30.89
N LEU A 287 -36.22 -3.92 31.71
CA LEU A 287 -35.28 -4.99 31.41
C LEU A 287 -35.96 -6.36 31.57
N ASP A 288 -35.63 -7.31 30.70
CA ASP A 288 -36.19 -8.67 30.70
C ASP A 288 -35.48 -9.57 31.73
N GLY A 289 -35.74 -9.34 33.02
CA GLY A 289 -35.15 -10.12 34.13
C GLY A 289 -33.63 -9.97 34.28
N SER A 290 -33.03 -8.99 33.60
CA SER A 290 -31.59 -8.77 33.50
C SER A 290 -31.08 -7.55 34.28
N GLY A 291 -31.95 -6.94 35.09
CA GLY A 291 -31.63 -5.84 35.99
C GLY A 291 -30.75 -6.23 37.18
N ASP A 292 -30.58 -5.28 38.10
CA ASP A 292 -29.68 -5.39 39.23
C ASP A 292 -30.18 -6.38 40.31
N GLN A 293 -29.26 -7.13 40.91
CA GLN A 293 -29.58 -7.99 42.06
C GLN A 293 -29.55 -7.17 43.35
N THR A 294 -30.69 -7.14 44.04
CA THR A 294 -30.95 -6.24 45.18
C THR A 294 -30.07 -6.50 46.41
N THR A 295 -29.52 -7.70 46.55
CA THR A 295 -28.58 -8.05 47.63
C THR A 295 -27.18 -7.46 47.44
N GLN A 296 -26.78 -7.17 46.20
CA GLN A 296 -25.44 -6.72 45.85
C GLN A 296 -25.39 -5.22 45.48
N THR A 297 -26.54 -4.59 45.24
CA THR A 297 -26.65 -3.21 44.75
C THR A 297 -27.69 -2.40 45.54
N PRO A 298 -27.43 -2.11 46.83
CA PRO A 298 -28.40 -1.40 47.69
C PRO A 298 -28.75 0.01 47.18
N PHE A 299 -27.84 0.65 46.43
CA PHE A 299 -28.07 1.97 45.84
C PHE A 299 -29.17 1.96 44.77
N THR A 300 -29.35 0.88 44.00
CA THR A 300 -30.42 0.79 42.99
C THR A 300 -31.80 0.77 43.66
N VAL A 301 -31.92 0.06 44.79
CA VAL A 301 -33.15 0.02 45.61
C VAL A 301 -33.45 1.39 46.21
N GLN A 302 -32.43 2.06 46.76
CA GLN A 302 -32.61 3.39 47.32
C GLN A 302 -33.06 4.41 46.27
N SER A 303 -32.43 4.41 45.09
CA SER A 303 -32.76 5.32 43.99
C SER A 303 -34.17 5.09 43.46
N PHE A 304 -34.58 3.83 43.34
CA PHE A 304 -35.95 3.49 42.95
C PHE A 304 -36.98 3.94 43.99
N ASN A 305 -36.70 3.77 45.29
CA ASN A 305 -37.57 4.24 46.37
C ASN A 305 -37.66 5.77 46.42
N ASN A 306 -36.54 6.47 46.24
CA ASN A 306 -36.52 7.93 46.16
C ASN A 306 -37.38 8.43 44.99
N MET A 307 -37.30 7.77 43.83
CA MET A 307 -38.15 8.06 42.67
C MET A 307 -39.64 7.85 43.01
N LEU A 308 -40.00 6.71 43.59
CA LEU A 308 -41.39 6.46 44.01
C LEU A 308 -41.90 7.51 44.99
N THR A 309 -41.06 7.90 45.96
CA THR A 309 -41.37 8.93 46.94
C THR A 309 -41.61 10.28 46.26
N GLN A 310 -40.83 10.62 45.22
CA GLN A 310 -41.00 11.84 44.43
C GLN A 310 -42.32 11.84 43.63
N PHE A 311 -42.88 10.67 43.31
CA PHE A 311 -44.22 10.53 42.75
C PHE A 311 -45.33 10.40 43.81
N GLY A 312 -45.03 10.61 45.09
CA GLY A 312 -46.00 10.54 46.20
C GLY A 312 -46.34 9.12 46.64
N ILE A 313 -45.60 8.12 46.17
CA ILE A 313 -45.79 6.71 46.56
C ILE A 313 -44.88 6.41 47.75
N ASN A 314 -45.47 6.21 48.92
CA ASN A 314 -44.73 5.89 50.14
C ASN A 314 -44.50 4.38 50.25
N VAL A 315 -43.23 3.95 50.29
CA VAL A 315 -42.85 2.54 50.45
C VAL A 315 -42.67 2.24 51.94
N PRO A 316 -43.39 1.28 52.53
CA PRO A 316 -43.23 0.92 53.94
C PRO A 316 -41.78 0.52 54.28
N ALA A 317 -41.28 0.99 55.41
CA ALA A 317 -39.94 0.62 55.89
C ALA A 317 -39.84 -0.91 56.08
N GLY A 318 -38.83 -1.53 55.47
CA GLY A 318 -38.61 -2.98 55.53
C GLY A 318 -39.23 -3.81 54.40
N ALA A 319 -39.93 -3.20 53.44
CA ALA A 319 -40.43 -3.90 52.25
C ALA A 319 -39.24 -4.34 51.35
N SER A 320 -39.06 -5.65 51.16
CA SER A 320 -38.03 -6.20 50.28
C SER A 320 -38.47 -6.13 48.82
N ILE A 321 -38.21 -4.99 48.16
CA ILE A 321 -38.46 -4.84 46.73
C ILE A 321 -37.38 -5.61 45.95
N GLN A 322 -37.79 -6.50 45.05
CA GLN A 322 -36.88 -7.20 44.12
C GLN A 322 -36.87 -6.50 42.76
N LEU A 323 -35.71 -5.97 42.36
CA LEU A 323 -35.54 -5.14 41.15
C LEU A 323 -34.92 -5.91 39.98
N LYS A 324 -35.53 -7.03 39.57
CA LYS A 324 -35.01 -7.84 38.44
C LYS A 324 -35.12 -7.15 37.08
N ASN A 325 -35.93 -6.09 36.97
CA ASN A 325 -36.22 -5.39 35.71
C ASN A 325 -35.74 -3.94 35.70
N THR A 326 -34.94 -3.56 36.70
CA THR A 326 -34.43 -2.20 36.87
C THR A 326 -32.93 -2.26 37.12
N ALA A 327 -32.18 -1.36 36.49
CA ALA A 327 -30.74 -1.22 36.71
C ALA A 327 -30.39 0.24 36.99
N ALA A 328 -29.47 0.46 37.92
CA ALA A 328 -28.82 1.75 38.09
C ALA A 328 -27.76 1.94 37.01
N VAL A 329 -27.75 3.13 36.41
CA VAL A 329 -26.87 3.45 35.30
C VAL A 329 -26.20 4.79 35.49
N VAL A 330 -25.00 4.90 34.93
CA VAL A 330 -24.35 6.18 34.66
C VAL A 330 -24.63 6.54 33.22
N VAL A 331 -25.06 7.77 33.02
CA VAL A 331 -25.29 8.36 31.70
C VAL A 331 -24.17 9.35 31.44
N THR A 332 -23.43 9.16 30.37
CA THR A 332 -22.40 10.10 29.91
C THR A 332 -22.81 10.70 28.58
N ALA A 333 -22.56 11.99 28.43
CA ALA A 333 -22.77 12.70 27.18
C ALA A 333 -21.62 13.67 26.94
N THR A 334 -21.41 13.99 25.68
CA THR A 334 -20.50 15.07 25.29
C THR A 334 -21.37 16.22 24.82
N LEU A 335 -21.21 17.39 25.44
CA LEU A 335 -21.89 18.64 25.07
C LEU A 335 -20.97 19.43 24.13
N PRO A 336 -21.27 19.47 22.82
CA PRO A 336 -20.45 20.21 21.86
C PRO A 336 -20.46 21.71 22.13
N ALA A 337 -19.39 22.39 21.71
CA ALA A 337 -19.33 23.85 21.79
C ALA A 337 -20.45 24.51 20.95
N PHE A 338 -20.92 25.68 21.41
CA PHE A 338 -22.00 26.49 20.77
C PHE A 338 -23.37 25.84 20.68
N VAL A 339 -23.59 24.68 21.30
CA VAL A 339 -24.91 24.07 21.38
C VAL A 339 -25.87 24.97 22.15
N ARG A 340 -27.09 25.08 21.62
CA ARG A 340 -28.14 25.96 22.15
C ARG A 340 -29.17 25.17 22.95
N PRO A 341 -29.85 25.79 23.92
CA PRO A 341 -30.97 25.17 24.62
C PRO A 341 -32.03 24.68 23.62
N GLY A 342 -32.57 23.49 23.87
CA GLY A 342 -33.54 22.80 23.02
C GLY A 342 -32.94 21.88 21.94
N GLN A 343 -31.62 21.92 21.70
CA GLN A 343 -30.97 20.96 20.82
C GLN A 343 -30.79 19.60 21.50
N THR A 344 -30.77 18.53 20.71
CA THR A 344 -30.56 17.17 21.19
C THR A 344 -29.10 16.74 21.04
N ILE A 345 -28.63 15.95 22.00
CA ILE A 345 -27.30 15.31 21.99
C ILE A 345 -27.43 13.82 22.25
N ASP A 346 -26.45 13.06 21.77
CA ASP A 346 -26.38 11.62 22.02
C ASP A 346 -25.89 11.34 23.44
N VAL A 347 -26.41 10.26 24.03
CA VAL A 347 -25.99 9.80 25.35
C VAL A 347 -25.59 8.34 25.33
N THR A 348 -24.59 8.02 26.14
CA THR A 348 -24.15 6.65 26.40
C THR A 348 -24.60 6.27 27.80
N VAL A 349 -25.24 5.13 27.93
CA VAL A 349 -25.77 4.60 29.18
C VAL A 349 -25.00 3.35 29.53
N SER A 350 -24.41 3.33 30.73
CA SER A 350 -23.61 2.21 31.22
C SER A 350 -24.13 1.76 32.58
N SER A 351 -24.29 0.46 32.76
CA SER A 351 -24.65 -0.12 34.05
C SER A 351 -23.52 0.11 35.05
N ILE A 352 -23.86 0.62 36.24
CA ILE A 352 -22.91 0.74 37.37
C ILE A 352 -23.05 -0.42 38.36
N GLY A 353 -24.20 -1.10 38.33
CA GLY A 353 -24.48 -2.27 39.16
C GLY A 353 -24.03 -3.58 38.52
N ASN A 354 -24.83 -4.62 38.73
CA ASN A 354 -24.57 -5.99 38.29
C ASN A 354 -25.62 -6.50 37.30
N ALA A 355 -26.36 -5.59 36.65
CA ALA A 355 -27.25 -5.91 35.55
C ALA A 355 -26.53 -6.72 34.46
N LYS A 356 -27.17 -7.80 34.01
CA LYS A 356 -26.64 -8.71 32.98
C LYS A 356 -26.69 -8.12 31.58
N SER A 357 -27.65 -7.24 31.33
CA SER A 357 -27.90 -6.60 30.03
C SER A 357 -28.75 -5.35 30.22
N LEU A 358 -28.47 -4.29 29.45
CA LEU A 358 -29.36 -3.12 29.36
C LEU A 358 -30.34 -3.21 28.17
N ARG A 359 -30.36 -4.35 27.46
CA ARG A 359 -31.11 -4.52 26.21
C ARG A 359 -32.61 -4.38 26.47
N GLY A 360 -33.28 -3.58 25.63
CA GLY A 360 -34.72 -3.36 25.72
C GLY A 360 -35.13 -2.43 26.86
N GLY A 361 -34.17 -1.96 27.65
CA GLY A 361 -34.42 -1.02 28.73
C GLY A 361 -34.71 0.40 28.23
N THR A 362 -35.47 1.14 29.03
CA THR A 362 -35.74 2.57 28.84
C THR A 362 -35.10 3.35 29.97
N LEU A 363 -34.24 4.30 29.63
CA LEU A 363 -33.66 5.27 30.54
C LEU A 363 -34.75 6.25 30.98
N LEU A 364 -34.97 6.36 32.28
CA LEU A 364 -35.83 7.38 32.88
C LEU A 364 -35.17 8.76 32.84
N LEU A 365 -35.98 9.81 32.93
CA LEU A 365 -35.51 11.20 32.91
C LEU A 365 -34.36 11.41 33.90
N THR A 366 -33.17 11.69 33.36
CA THR A 366 -31.91 11.73 34.09
C THR A 366 -31.21 13.08 33.86
N PRO A 367 -31.00 13.89 34.91
CA PRO A 367 -30.26 15.13 34.78
C PRO A 367 -28.76 14.87 34.52
N LEU A 368 -28.23 15.50 33.48
CA LEU A 368 -26.80 15.47 33.13
C LEU A 368 -26.13 16.76 33.59
N LYS A 369 -25.11 16.58 34.43
CA LYS A 369 -24.36 17.66 35.06
C LYS A 369 -22.95 17.77 34.49
N GLY A 370 -22.44 19.00 34.45
CA GLY A 370 -21.04 19.26 34.14
C GLY A 370 -20.13 19.00 35.35
N VAL A 371 -18.83 19.22 35.16
CA VAL A 371 -17.81 19.16 36.22
C VAL A 371 -18.01 20.22 37.32
N ASP A 372 -18.75 21.28 37.01
CA ASP A 372 -19.17 22.35 37.92
C ASP A 372 -20.42 21.98 38.76
N GLY A 373 -20.99 20.79 38.55
CA GLY A 373 -22.20 20.32 39.22
C GLY A 373 -23.50 20.95 38.72
N GLN A 374 -23.45 21.83 37.71
CA GLN A 374 -24.63 22.48 37.15
C GLN A 374 -25.35 21.58 36.14
N LEU A 375 -26.66 21.72 36.02
CA LEU A 375 -27.47 21.01 35.03
C LEU A 375 -27.27 21.64 33.64
N TYR A 376 -26.85 20.82 32.67
CA TYR A 376 -26.70 21.24 31.28
C TYR A 376 -27.67 20.56 30.32
N ALA A 377 -28.03 19.30 30.58
CA ALA A 377 -28.93 18.54 29.72
C ALA A 377 -29.80 17.57 30.52
N LEU A 378 -30.93 17.15 29.94
CA LEU A 378 -31.83 16.14 30.48
C LEU A 378 -31.85 14.94 29.52
N ALA A 379 -31.50 13.75 30.01
CA ALA A 379 -31.44 12.52 29.21
C ALA A 379 -32.63 11.59 29.47
N GLN A 380 -33.20 11.03 28.40
CA GLN A 380 -34.27 10.03 28.45
C GLN A 380 -34.30 9.22 27.14
N GLY A 381 -34.74 7.97 27.20
CA GLY A 381 -35.11 7.22 25.98
C GLY A 381 -34.74 5.74 26.00
N ASN A 382 -35.00 5.08 24.89
CA ASN A 382 -34.82 3.64 24.75
C ASN A 382 -33.33 3.32 24.50
N VAL A 383 -32.78 2.40 25.28
CA VAL A 383 -31.37 2.01 25.22
C VAL A 383 -31.16 1.00 24.10
N VAL A 384 -30.28 1.35 23.15
CA VAL A 384 -29.90 0.47 22.04
C VAL A 384 -28.50 -0.09 22.30
N ILE A 385 -28.32 -1.41 22.15
CA ILE A 385 -27.05 -2.12 22.38
C ILE A 385 -26.62 -2.81 21.10
N GLY A 386 -25.36 -2.62 20.70
CA GLY A 386 -24.76 -3.23 19.51
C GLY A 386 -24.20 -4.64 19.72
N GLY A 387 -24.76 -5.45 20.61
CA GLY A 387 -24.20 -6.75 21.03
C GLY A 387 -25.21 -7.89 21.08
N ALA A 388 -24.72 -9.11 20.83
CA ALA A 388 -25.48 -10.36 20.89
C ALA A 388 -24.79 -11.34 21.84
N GLY A 389 -25.53 -11.91 22.78
CA GLY A 389 -25.00 -12.91 23.70
C GLY A 389 -25.98 -14.05 23.87
N ALA A 390 -25.48 -15.28 23.83
CA ALA A 390 -26.23 -16.50 24.09
C ALA A 390 -25.40 -17.41 24.99
N SER A 391 -26.05 -18.04 25.97
CA SER A 391 -25.42 -19.00 26.86
C SER A 391 -26.27 -20.27 26.89
N ALA A 392 -25.69 -21.39 26.52
CA ALA A 392 -26.35 -22.70 26.54
C ALA A 392 -25.35 -23.79 26.96
N ASN A 393 -25.74 -24.67 27.88
CA ASN A 393 -24.98 -25.86 28.28
C ASN A 393 -23.48 -25.61 28.57
N GLY A 394 -23.17 -24.56 29.33
CA GLY A 394 -21.78 -24.22 29.71
C GLY A 394 -20.97 -23.47 28.64
N SER A 395 -21.49 -23.32 27.42
CA SER A 395 -20.88 -22.49 26.38
C SER A 395 -21.52 -21.10 26.34
N LYS A 396 -20.69 -20.07 26.50
CA LYS A 396 -21.09 -18.65 26.42
C LYS A 396 -20.48 -18.03 25.17
N VAL A 397 -21.33 -17.64 24.21
CA VAL A 397 -20.92 -16.81 23.08
C VAL A 397 -21.39 -15.39 23.36
N GLN A 398 -20.45 -14.48 23.54
CA GLN A 398 -20.74 -13.06 23.74
C GLN A 398 -20.03 -12.24 22.66
N ILE A 399 -20.81 -11.62 21.79
CA ILE A 399 -20.39 -10.64 20.80
C ILE A 399 -20.69 -9.25 21.39
N ASN A 400 -19.62 -8.50 21.70
CA ASN A 400 -19.63 -7.17 22.34
C ASN A 400 -20.11 -7.14 23.81
N GLN A 401 -20.05 -5.95 24.42
CA GLN A 401 -20.49 -5.69 25.78
C GLN A 401 -22.00 -5.43 25.85
N LEU A 402 -22.71 -6.09 26.79
CA LEU A 402 -24.18 -5.97 26.98
C LEU A 402 -24.57 -4.99 28.09
N GLY A 403 -23.59 -4.48 28.86
CA GLY A 403 -23.81 -3.56 29.98
C GLY A 403 -23.73 -2.08 29.60
N ALA A 404 -23.53 -1.75 28.32
CA ALA A 404 -23.50 -0.39 27.82
C ALA A 404 -24.31 -0.27 26.54
N GLY A 405 -25.06 0.81 26.40
CA GLY A 405 -25.87 1.13 25.23
C GLY A 405 -25.84 2.61 24.91
N ARG A 406 -26.34 2.98 23.74
CA ARG A 406 -26.43 4.37 23.26
C ARG A 406 -27.90 4.73 23.05
N ILE A 407 -28.24 5.98 23.33
CA ILE A 407 -29.51 6.59 22.96
C ILE A 407 -29.18 7.76 22.04
N ALA A 408 -29.53 7.62 20.76
CA ALA A 408 -29.33 8.68 19.77
C ALA A 408 -30.31 9.82 20.04
N ASN A 409 -29.83 11.07 20.03
CA ASN A 409 -30.58 12.27 20.40
C ASN A 409 -31.30 12.14 21.75
N GLY A 410 -30.72 11.36 22.67
CA GLY A 410 -31.34 10.95 23.92
C GLY A 410 -31.27 12.00 25.03
N ALA A 411 -30.63 13.15 24.83
CA ALA A 411 -30.68 14.24 25.79
C ALA A 411 -31.00 15.59 25.15
N THR A 412 -31.80 16.40 25.83
CA THR A 412 -32.10 17.79 25.46
C THR A 412 -31.24 18.75 26.27
N VAL A 413 -30.65 19.74 25.60
CA VAL A 413 -29.82 20.74 26.28
C VAL A 413 -30.70 21.82 26.91
N GLU A 414 -30.49 22.07 28.19
CA GLU A 414 -31.19 23.10 28.97
C GLU A 414 -30.36 24.38 29.12
N ARG A 415 -29.03 24.25 29.12
CA ARG A 415 -28.09 25.36 29.33
C ARG A 415 -26.96 25.32 28.32
N ALA A 416 -26.74 26.43 27.62
CA ALA A 416 -25.57 26.59 26.77
C ALA A 416 -24.31 26.90 27.59
N VAL A 417 -23.17 26.40 27.14
CA VAL A 417 -21.86 26.84 27.62
C VAL A 417 -21.50 28.13 26.88
N GLN A 418 -21.10 29.17 27.62
CA GLN A 418 -20.60 30.41 27.03
C GLN A 418 -19.20 30.18 26.44
N ALA A 419 -19.13 29.62 25.23
CA ALA A 419 -17.90 29.55 24.46
C ALA A 419 -17.65 30.91 23.78
N THR A 420 -16.65 31.65 24.25
CA THR A 420 -16.25 32.91 23.62
C THR A 420 -15.13 32.61 22.61
N VAL A 421 -15.32 33.02 21.36
CA VAL A 421 -14.35 32.79 20.28
C VAL A 421 -13.28 33.88 20.30
N GLY A 422 -12.25 33.68 21.11
CA GLY A 422 -11.14 34.64 21.27
C GLY A 422 -11.52 35.89 22.08
N GLU A 423 -10.51 36.57 22.63
CA GLU A 423 -10.68 37.83 23.35
C GLU A 423 -10.75 39.03 22.38
N ALA A 424 -10.85 40.25 22.91
CA ALA A 424 -10.96 41.45 22.09
C ALA A 424 -9.66 41.67 21.27
N GLY A 425 -9.70 41.33 19.98
CA GLY A 425 -8.64 41.65 19.01
C GLY A 425 -7.68 40.50 18.68
N SER A 426 -7.81 39.33 19.33
CA SER A 426 -6.98 38.15 19.04
C SER A 426 -7.77 36.84 19.13
N ILE A 427 -7.32 35.86 18.34
CA ILE A 427 -7.80 34.48 18.33
C ILE A 427 -6.57 33.60 18.50
N GLN A 428 -6.65 32.66 19.43
CA GLN A 428 -5.63 31.64 19.59
C GLN A 428 -6.06 30.36 18.86
N LEU A 429 -5.13 29.80 18.10
CA LEU A 429 -5.27 28.52 17.40
C LEU A 429 -4.29 27.53 18.03
N ASP A 430 -4.78 26.34 18.35
CA ASP A 430 -3.97 25.26 18.91
C ASP A 430 -3.85 24.13 17.87
N THR A 431 -2.64 23.66 17.58
CA THR A 431 -2.44 22.48 16.73
C THR A 431 -2.69 21.19 17.51
N GLY A 432 -3.14 20.15 16.82
CA GLY A 432 -3.39 18.83 17.43
C GLY A 432 -2.12 18.12 17.92
N THR A 433 -0.98 18.39 17.28
CA THR A 433 0.33 17.84 17.62
C THR A 433 1.36 18.96 17.80
N THR A 434 2.34 18.73 18.66
CA THR A 434 3.45 19.67 18.87
C THR A 434 4.48 19.51 17.75
N ASP A 435 4.53 20.47 16.83
CA ASP A 435 5.51 20.52 15.75
C ASP A 435 5.81 21.97 15.32
N PHE A 436 7.03 22.43 15.65
CA PHE A 436 7.49 23.79 15.33
C PHE A 436 7.53 24.06 13.82
N GLY A 437 7.81 23.05 12.99
CA GLY A 437 7.88 23.22 11.55
C GLY A 437 6.49 23.50 10.95
N THR A 438 5.51 22.68 11.31
CA THR A 438 4.12 22.88 10.91
C THR A 438 3.56 24.20 11.42
N VAL A 439 3.81 24.56 12.69
CA VAL A 439 3.39 25.84 13.25
C VAL A 439 3.98 27.02 12.47
N GLN A 440 5.28 26.99 12.14
CA GLN A 440 5.92 28.05 11.36
C GLN A 440 5.34 28.17 9.94
N ASN A 441 5.01 27.04 9.30
CA ASN A 441 4.36 27.03 7.98
C ASN A 441 2.95 27.63 8.05
N ILE A 442 2.18 27.34 9.11
CA ILE A 442 0.86 27.93 9.34
C ILE A 442 0.97 29.45 9.51
N VAL A 443 1.87 29.92 10.39
CA VAL A 443 2.09 31.36 10.62
C VAL A 443 2.48 32.07 9.32
N THR A 444 3.38 31.47 8.54
CA THR A 444 3.82 32.03 7.25
C THR A 444 2.66 32.11 6.25
N ALA A 445 1.81 31.09 6.18
CA ALA A 445 0.64 31.06 5.30
C ALA A 445 -0.41 32.12 5.69
N ILE A 446 -0.68 32.29 7.00
CA ILE A 446 -1.61 33.31 7.49
C ILE A 446 -1.08 34.71 7.16
N ASN A 447 0.20 34.99 7.48
CA ASN A 447 0.81 36.29 7.22
C ASN A 447 0.89 36.62 5.73
N LYS A 448 1.05 35.61 4.86
CA LYS A 448 1.02 35.78 3.40
C LYS A 448 -0.34 36.24 2.88
N GLN A 449 -1.44 35.81 3.51
CA GLN A 449 -2.80 36.12 3.04
C GLN A 449 -3.39 37.39 3.65
N PHE A 450 -3.09 37.67 4.92
CA PHE A 450 -3.70 38.79 5.65
C PHE A 450 -2.76 39.96 5.96
N GLY A 451 -1.46 39.83 5.64
CA GLY A 451 -0.44 40.83 5.89
C GLY A 451 0.52 40.42 7.00
N THR A 452 1.71 41.04 7.00
CA THR A 452 2.74 40.80 8.02
C THR A 452 2.23 41.13 9.42
N ASP A 453 2.66 40.37 10.43
CA ASP A 453 2.25 40.47 11.84
C ASP A 453 0.77 40.17 12.14
N THR A 454 0.07 39.46 11.25
CA THR A 454 -1.28 38.96 11.56
C THR A 454 -1.25 37.75 12.47
N ALA A 455 -0.30 36.83 12.28
CA ALA A 455 -0.11 35.63 13.09
C ALA A 455 1.31 35.57 13.66
N GLN A 456 1.42 35.08 14.90
CA GLN A 456 2.67 34.86 15.61
C GLN A 456 2.60 33.51 16.33
N ALA A 457 3.65 32.69 16.19
CA ALA A 457 3.79 31.45 16.95
C ALA A 457 4.19 31.80 18.39
N ALA A 458 3.41 31.34 19.37
CA ALA A 458 3.77 31.46 20.78
C ALA A 458 4.68 30.30 21.21
N ASP A 459 4.38 29.08 20.74
CA ASP A 459 5.16 27.87 20.98
C ASP A 459 4.95 26.84 19.84
N GLY A 460 5.45 25.61 19.99
CA GLY A 460 5.31 24.53 18.99
C GLY A 460 3.89 23.95 18.81
N ARG A 461 2.88 24.53 19.47
CA ARG A 461 1.48 24.13 19.39
C ARG A 461 0.49 25.30 19.30
N THR A 462 0.88 26.48 19.78
CA THR A 462 0.01 27.63 19.99
C THR A 462 0.33 28.76 19.02
N ILE A 463 -0.69 29.27 18.33
CA ILE A 463 -0.58 30.35 17.35
C ILE A 463 -1.55 31.47 17.73
N ASN A 464 -1.02 32.67 17.95
CA ASN A 464 -1.81 33.87 18.21
C ASN A 464 -2.06 34.61 16.91
N VAL A 465 -3.34 34.86 16.59
CA VAL A 465 -3.77 35.55 15.37
C VAL A 465 -4.53 36.82 15.74
N ARG A 466 -4.11 37.96 15.21
CA ARG A 466 -4.84 39.23 15.33
C ARG A 466 -6.11 39.17 14.49
N ALA A 467 -7.25 39.43 15.11
CA ALA A 467 -8.56 39.33 14.46
C ALA A 467 -9.39 40.62 14.65
N PRO A 468 -10.40 40.87 13.79
CA PRO A 468 -11.30 42.01 13.93
C PRO A 468 -12.01 42.05 15.29
N ALA A 469 -12.21 43.26 15.81
CA ALA A 469 -12.90 43.49 17.10
C ALA A 469 -14.40 43.14 17.03
N LEU A 470 -15.06 43.38 15.89
CA LEU A 470 -16.46 43.01 15.68
C LEU A 470 -16.64 41.49 15.56
N ALA A 471 -17.61 40.95 16.30
CA ALA A 471 -17.93 39.51 16.28
C ALA A 471 -18.41 39.01 14.90
N SER A 472 -19.18 39.81 14.15
CA SER A 472 -19.66 39.46 12.81
C SER A 472 -18.52 39.29 11.81
N ASP A 473 -17.56 40.22 11.82
CA ASP A 473 -16.41 40.21 10.93
C ASP A 473 -15.43 39.10 11.31
N ARG A 474 -15.39 38.74 12.60
CA ARG A 474 -14.57 37.64 13.13
C ARG A 474 -14.97 36.28 12.57
N VAL A 475 -16.28 36.01 12.45
CA VAL A 475 -16.76 34.74 11.86
C VAL A 475 -16.33 34.65 10.38
N GLY A 476 -16.48 35.73 9.61
CA GLY A 476 -16.04 35.79 8.21
C GLY A 476 -14.51 35.69 8.07
N PHE A 477 -13.76 36.32 8.97
CA PHE A 477 -12.30 36.21 9.03
C PHE A 477 -11.86 34.77 9.34
N LEU A 478 -12.46 34.14 10.35
CA LEU A 478 -12.19 32.75 10.72
C LEU A 478 -12.50 31.79 9.57
N ALA A 479 -13.61 31.98 8.85
CA ALA A 479 -13.94 31.15 7.70
C ALA A 479 -12.89 31.25 6.58
N LYS A 480 -12.32 32.45 6.35
CA LYS A 480 -11.23 32.64 5.39
C LYS A 480 -9.92 32.03 5.89
N LEU A 481 -9.59 32.23 7.18
CA LEU A 481 -8.40 31.69 7.82
C LEU A 481 -8.39 30.15 7.84
N GLN A 482 -9.53 29.52 8.14
CA GLN A 482 -9.67 28.08 8.21
C GLN A 482 -9.55 27.37 6.85
N ASN A 483 -9.76 28.10 5.75
CA ASN A 483 -9.66 27.58 4.39
C ASN A 483 -8.30 27.86 3.73
N ILE A 484 -7.32 28.37 4.48
CA ILE A 484 -5.95 28.53 3.97
C ILE A 484 -5.30 27.16 3.85
N ASP A 485 -4.67 26.93 2.70
CA ASP A 485 -3.89 25.74 2.40
C ASP A 485 -2.47 25.87 2.97
N VAL A 486 -2.05 24.87 3.73
CA VAL A 486 -0.74 24.78 4.37
C VAL A 486 -0.15 23.40 4.10
N THR A 487 1.14 23.37 3.78
CA THR A 487 1.91 22.12 3.74
C THR A 487 2.51 21.87 5.12
N PRO A 488 2.10 20.82 5.86
CA PRO A 488 2.72 20.46 7.12
C PRO A 488 4.20 20.13 6.93
N ALA A 489 4.98 20.23 8.01
CA ALA A 489 6.33 19.69 7.98
C ALA A 489 6.29 18.15 7.91
N LEU A 490 7.36 17.55 7.39
CA LEU A 490 7.49 16.10 7.32
C LEU A 490 7.44 15.51 8.74
N ALA A 491 6.36 14.81 9.05
CA ALA A 491 6.16 14.16 10.35
C ALA A 491 7.24 13.09 10.60
N ALA A 492 7.58 12.86 11.88
CA ALA A 492 8.44 11.76 12.27
C ALA A 492 7.81 10.40 11.89
N ALA A 493 8.65 9.40 11.66
CA ALA A 493 8.18 8.06 11.36
C ALA A 493 7.45 7.50 12.58
N ARG A 494 6.24 6.98 12.41
CA ARG A 494 5.42 6.41 13.49
C ARG A 494 5.01 4.99 13.14
N VAL A 495 5.11 4.11 14.13
CA VAL A 495 4.75 2.69 14.10
C VAL A 495 3.74 2.46 15.21
N VAL A 496 2.53 2.06 14.84
CA VAL A 496 1.44 1.74 15.76
C VAL A 496 1.22 0.24 15.75
N VAL A 497 1.18 -0.38 16.93
CA VAL A 497 1.02 -1.83 17.09
C VAL A 497 -0.18 -2.13 17.98
N ASN A 498 -1.08 -2.98 17.51
CA ASN A 498 -2.20 -3.46 18.32
C ASN A 498 -1.76 -4.63 19.21
N ALA A 499 -1.88 -4.48 20.54
CA ALA A 499 -1.42 -5.48 21.51
C ALA A 499 -2.23 -6.78 21.50
N ARG A 500 -3.46 -6.76 20.97
CA ARG A 500 -4.33 -7.93 20.86
C ARG A 500 -4.14 -8.69 19.57
N THR A 501 -4.10 -7.98 18.44
CA THR A 501 -4.08 -8.61 17.11
C THR A 501 -2.68 -8.73 16.52
N GLY A 502 -1.67 -8.03 17.07
CA GLY A 502 -0.32 -7.96 16.50
C GLY A 502 -0.26 -7.20 15.17
N SER A 503 -1.34 -6.48 14.82
CA SER A 503 -1.39 -5.68 13.61
C SER A 503 -0.48 -4.46 13.76
N VAL A 504 0.38 -4.24 12.75
CA VAL A 504 1.34 -3.13 12.71
C VAL A 504 0.93 -2.16 11.60
N VAL A 505 0.81 -0.88 11.93
CA VAL A 505 0.51 0.21 10.99
C VAL A 505 1.65 1.22 11.05
N MET A 506 2.09 1.71 9.89
CA MET A 506 3.17 2.69 9.80
C MET A 506 2.83 3.79 8.78
N ASN A 507 3.16 5.04 9.10
CA ASN A 507 2.80 6.20 8.27
C ASN A 507 3.77 6.45 7.11
N GLN A 508 5.04 6.08 7.26
CA GLN A 508 6.08 6.26 6.25
C GLN A 508 7.13 5.15 6.31
N LEU A 509 8.03 5.14 5.33
CA LEU A 509 9.09 4.14 5.21
C LEU A 509 10.08 4.25 6.37
N VAL A 510 10.04 3.28 7.30
CA VAL A 510 10.92 3.25 8.47
C VAL A 510 12.17 2.43 8.15
N LYS A 511 13.34 3.10 8.15
CA LYS A 511 14.64 2.43 7.98
C LYS A 511 15.17 1.98 9.34
N LEU A 512 15.80 0.81 9.34
CA LEU A 512 16.41 0.20 10.52
C LEU A 512 17.94 0.27 10.44
N GLU A 513 18.56 0.55 11.58
CA GLU A 513 20.00 0.36 11.75
C GLU A 513 20.33 -1.13 12.02
N PRO A 514 21.57 -1.57 11.78
CA PRO A 514 21.97 -2.93 12.09
C PRO A 514 21.75 -3.25 13.57
N CYS A 515 21.00 -4.31 13.85
CA CYS A 515 20.83 -4.81 15.22
C CYS A 515 20.56 -6.32 15.22
N ALA A 516 20.99 -7.00 16.28
CA ALA A 516 20.62 -8.39 16.54
C ALA A 516 19.53 -8.42 17.62
N VAL A 517 18.47 -9.18 17.36
CA VAL A 517 17.37 -9.37 18.31
C VAL A 517 17.26 -10.85 18.65
N ALA A 518 17.30 -11.16 19.95
CA ALA A 518 17.07 -12.51 20.47
C ALA A 518 15.67 -12.58 21.11
N HIS A 519 14.89 -13.62 20.79
CA HIS A 519 13.54 -13.79 21.32
C HIS A 519 13.26 -15.27 21.66
N GLY A 520 12.62 -15.55 22.82
CA GLY A 520 12.14 -16.88 23.20
C GLY A 520 10.72 -16.81 23.77
N SER A 521 9.84 -17.75 23.39
CA SER A 521 8.46 -17.82 23.88
C SER A 521 8.27 -18.95 24.89
N LEU A 522 7.38 -18.73 25.87
CA LEU A 522 6.98 -19.69 26.90
C LEU A 522 5.54 -20.11 26.61
N SER A 523 5.28 -21.39 26.32
CA SER A 523 3.92 -21.90 26.08
C SER A 523 3.43 -22.66 27.31
N VAL A 524 2.31 -22.23 27.88
CA VAL A 524 1.62 -22.89 28.99
C VAL A 524 0.28 -23.41 28.47
N THR A 525 0.16 -24.72 28.29
CA THR A 525 -1.10 -25.36 27.89
C THR A 525 -1.76 -25.93 29.14
N ILE A 526 -2.97 -25.46 29.45
CA ILE A 526 -3.78 -25.98 30.56
C ILE A 526 -4.88 -26.84 29.94
N SER A 527 -4.78 -28.15 30.13
CA SER A 527 -5.83 -29.09 29.75
C SER A 527 -6.60 -29.49 31.01
N THR A 528 -7.91 -29.28 31.01
CA THR A 528 -8.79 -29.64 32.12
C THR A 528 -9.70 -30.78 31.68
N ASP A 529 -9.48 -31.96 32.24
CA ASP A 529 -10.35 -33.12 32.01
C ASP A 529 -11.41 -33.19 33.13
N PRO A 530 -12.71 -33.21 32.80
CA PRO A 530 -13.76 -33.41 33.79
C PRO A 530 -13.72 -34.86 34.28
N VAL A 531 -13.46 -35.05 35.58
CA VAL A 531 -13.48 -36.35 36.24
C VAL A 531 -14.77 -36.47 37.05
N VAL A 532 -15.66 -37.36 36.60
CA VAL A 532 -16.88 -37.69 37.34
C VAL A 532 -16.59 -38.91 38.21
N SER A 533 -16.69 -38.76 39.53
CA SER A 533 -16.63 -39.89 40.46
C SER A 533 -18.05 -40.32 40.78
N GLN A 534 -18.51 -41.40 40.12
CA GLN A 534 -19.81 -42.00 40.34
C GLN A 534 -19.65 -43.31 41.14
N PRO A 535 -20.16 -43.39 42.38
CA PRO A 535 -20.11 -44.60 43.20
C PRO A 535 -20.92 -45.76 42.59
N ALA A 536 -20.60 -47.00 42.97
CA ALA A 536 -21.24 -48.20 42.44
C ALA A 536 -22.77 -48.22 42.69
N PRO A 537 -23.57 -48.87 41.82
CA PRO A 537 -25.02 -48.99 42.01
C PRO A 537 -25.37 -49.54 43.40
N PHE A 538 -26.38 -48.98 44.06
CA PHE A 538 -26.80 -49.26 45.44
C PHE A 538 -25.88 -48.76 46.57
N SER A 539 -24.77 -48.09 46.26
CA SER A 539 -24.02 -47.35 47.29
C SER A 539 -24.73 -46.04 47.63
N GLN A 540 -24.75 -45.66 48.91
CA GLN A 540 -25.30 -44.38 49.39
C GLN A 540 -24.41 -43.17 49.03
N GLY A 541 -23.47 -43.32 48.09
CA GLY A 541 -22.54 -42.27 47.70
C GLY A 541 -23.14 -41.32 46.65
N GLN A 542 -22.96 -40.01 46.83
CA GLN A 542 -23.36 -39.01 45.83
C GLN A 542 -22.31 -38.89 44.74
N THR A 543 -22.75 -38.73 43.49
CA THR A 543 -21.84 -38.46 42.38
C THR A 543 -21.28 -37.05 42.51
N VAL A 544 -19.96 -36.92 42.51
CA VAL A 544 -19.28 -35.62 42.60
C VAL A 544 -18.52 -35.37 41.31
N ALA A 545 -18.76 -34.21 40.69
CA ALA A 545 -18.00 -33.76 39.53
C ALA A 545 -16.77 -32.95 40.02
N GLY A 546 -15.57 -33.43 39.68
CA GLY A 546 -14.30 -32.74 39.93
C GLY A 546 -13.58 -32.43 38.61
N ALA A 547 -12.70 -31.43 38.61
CA ALA A 547 -11.86 -31.09 37.46
C ALA A 547 -10.39 -31.34 37.81
N ARG A 548 -9.69 -32.16 37.02
CA ARG A 548 -8.22 -32.29 37.11
C ARG A 548 -7.61 -31.42 36.01
N SER A 549 -6.76 -30.48 36.40
CA SER A 549 -6.01 -29.63 35.46
C SER A 549 -4.56 -30.08 35.43
N ASN A 550 -4.03 -30.39 34.25
CA ASN A 550 -2.62 -30.70 34.07
C ASN A 550 -1.95 -29.51 33.38
N ILE A 551 -0.85 -29.01 33.96
CA ILE A 551 -0.11 -27.84 33.46
C ILE A 551 1.23 -28.34 32.91
N GLU A 552 1.41 -28.28 31.59
CA GLU A 552 2.67 -28.60 30.93
C GLU A 552 3.33 -27.30 30.43
N VAL A 553 4.60 -27.09 30.80
CA VAL A 553 5.37 -25.90 30.40
C VAL A 553 6.47 -26.34 29.44
N LYS A 554 6.43 -25.85 28.19
CA LYS A 554 7.47 -26.10 27.18
C LYS A 554 8.13 -24.79 26.79
N GLN A 555 9.45 -24.73 26.93
CA GLN A 555 10.29 -23.60 26.54
C GLN A 555 11.01 -23.94 25.23
N GLN A 556 10.75 -23.19 24.16
CA GLN A 556 11.44 -23.35 22.89
C GLN A 556 12.70 -22.46 22.88
N GLY A 557 13.83 -23.03 22.44
CA GLY A 557 15.12 -22.32 22.38
C GLY A 557 15.04 -21.06 21.50
N GLY A 558 15.65 -19.97 21.96
CA GLY A 558 15.55 -18.66 21.33
C GLY A 558 16.15 -18.63 19.92
N SER A 559 15.45 -17.97 18.99
CA SER A 559 15.93 -17.73 17.63
C SER A 559 16.61 -16.36 17.57
N LEU A 560 17.81 -16.30 17.00
CA LEU A 560 18.59 -15.07 16.86
C LEU A 560 18.35 -14.47 15.47
N ILE A 561 17.74 -13.29 15.43
CA ILE A 561 17.44 -12.59 14.17
C ILE A 561 18.46 -11.47 13.98
N ASN A 562 19.25 -11.56 12.90
CA ASN A 562 20.19 -10.51 12.55
C ASN A 562 19.57 -9.57 11.51
N VAL A 563 19.30 -8.33 11.92
CA VAL A 563 18.75 -7.30 11.04
C VAL A 563 19.91 -6.58 10.36
N LYS A 564 20.01 -6.71 9.03
CA LYS A 564 20.97 -5.96 8.23
C LYS A 564 20.53 -4.50 8.14
N GLY A 565 21.44 -3.55 8.34
CA GLY A 565 21.14 -2.12 8.22
C GLY A 565 20.57 -1.75 6.86
N GLY A 566 19.65 -0.79 6.84
CA GLY A 566 18.96 -0.34 5.64
C GLY A 566 17.76 -1.19 5.21
N THR A 567 17.42 -2.23 5.97
CA THR A 567 16.17 -3.00 5.78
C THR A 567 14.96 -2.20 6.24
N ASN A 568 13.83 -2.40 5.56
CA ASN A 568 12.56 -1.78 5.91
C ASN A 568 11.91 -2.57 7.06
N LEU A 569 11.32 -1.86 8.02
CA LEU A 569 10.59 -2.46 9.12
C LEU A 569 9.49 -3.42 8.66
N ALA A 570 8.82 -3.13 7.54
CA ALA A 570 7.79 -4.01 6.99
C ALA A 570 8.32 -5.44 6.69
N ASP A 571 9.55 -5.54 6.18
CA ASP A 571 10.18 -6.83 5.87
C ASP A 571 10.56 -7.59 7.14
N VAL A 572 11.00 -6.86 8.17
CA VAL A 572 11.32 -7.43 9.48
C VAL A 572 10.06 -7.92 10.19
N VAL A 573 8.97 -7.15 10.19
CA VAL A 573 7.68 -7.58 10.76
C VAL A 573 7.16 -8.82 10.03
N LYS A 574 7.29 -8.88 8.70
CA LYS A 574 6.91 -10.05 7.91
C LYS A 574 7.76 -11.27 8.25
N ALA A 575 9.07 -11.11 8.44
CA ALA A 575 9.97 -12.18 8.84
C ALA A 575 9.68 -12.68 10.27
N ILE A 576 9.41 -11.77 11.22
CA ILE A 576 9.04 -12.10 12.60
C ILE A 576 7.71 -12.87 12.63
N ASN A 577 6.70 -12.41 11.88
CA ASN A 577 5.41 -13.11 11.78
C ASN A 577 5.54 -14.48 11.09
N ALA A 578 6.43 -14.62 10.09
CA ALA A 578 6.70 -15.90 9.42
C ALA A 578 7.36 -16.94 10.34
N ILE A 579 8.01 -16.50 11.42
CA ILE A 579 8.63 -17.36 12.44
C ILE A 579 7.61 -17.73 13.54
N GLY A 580 6.37 -17.23 13.46
CA GLY A 580 5.29 -17.57 14.39
C GLY A 580 5.35 -16.80 15.71
N ALA A 581 5.97 -15.63 15.74
CA ALA A 581 5.97 -14.76 16.91
C ALA A 581 4.55 -14.30 17.27
N ASN A 582 4.22 -14.34 18.57
CA ASN A 582 2.94 -13.81 19.05
C ASN A 582 2.93 -12.27 19.05
N PRO A 583 1.76 -11.61 19.07
CA PRO A 583 1.66 -10.15 19.15
C PRO A 583 2.50 -9.49 20.27
N GLN A 584 2.57 -10.14 21.44
CA GLN A 584 3.37 -9.68 22.59
C GLN A 584 4.88 -9.75 22.33
N ASP A 585 5.30 -10.80 21.62
CA ASP A 585 6.70 -11.01 21.23
C ASP A 585 7.15 -9.93 20.25
N LEU A 586 6.29 -9.63 19.27
CA LEU A 586 6.51 -8.57 18.29
C LEU A 586 6.65 -7.20 18.97
N ILE A 587 5.79 -6.87 19.94
CA ILE A 587 5.89 -5.61 20.70
C ILE A 587 7.21 -5.54 21.47
N SER A 588 7.58 -6.63 22.15
CA SER A 588 8.81 -6.69 22.94
C SER A 588 10.05 -6.50 22.06
N ILE A 589 10.06 -7.11 20.87
CA ILE A 589 11.12 -6.92 19.86
C ILE A 589 11.19 -5.46 19.40
N LEU A 590 10.07 -4.85 19.03
CA LEU A 590 10.05 -3.46 18.55
C LEU A 590 10.44 -2.45 19.65
N GLN A 591 10.03 -2.68 20.90
CA GLN A 591 10.46 -1.88 22.04
C GLN A 591 11.97 -2.02 22.29
N ALA A 592 12.52 -3.23 22.23
CA ALA A 592 13.95 -3.47 22.36
C ALA A 592 14.75 -2.79 21.23
N MET A 593 14.26 -2.86 19.99
CA MET A 593 14.86 -2.17 18.85
C MET A 593 14.81 -0.63 18.99
N LYS A 594 13.73 -0.07 19.56
CA LYS A 594 13.66 1.36 19.88
C LYS A 594 14.63 1.75 20.98
N ALA A 595 14.70 0.98 22.06
CA ALA A 595 15.64 1.22 23.17
C ALA A 595 17.11 1.15 22.70
N ALA A 596 17.41 0.27 21.75
CA ALA A 596 18.73 0.15 21.12
C ALA A 596 19.03 1.24 20.07
N ASN A 597 18.14 2.23 19.87
CA ASN A 597 18.22 3.24 18.81
C ASN A 597 18.28 2.67 17.38
N ALA A 598 17.92 1.40 17.20
CA ALA A 598 17.91 0.74 15.90
C ALA A 598 16.64 1.06 15.09
N LEU A 599 15.54 1.34 15.79
CA LEU A 599 14.28 1.82 15.21
C LEU A 599 14.19 3.35 15.33
N ARG A 600 14.35 4.07 14.21
CA ARG A 600 14.22 5.54 14.14
C ARG A 600 12.76 5.95 13.89
N ALA A 601 11.88 5.58 14.81
CA ALA A 601 10.46 5.90 14.74
C ALA A 601 9.81 6.01 16.13
N ASP A 602 8.68 6.70 16.19
CA ASP A 602 7.76 6.70 17.31
C ASP A 602 6.95 5.42 17.36
N LEU A 603 7.14 4.64 18.42
CA LEU A 603 6.44 3.39 18.66
C LEU A 603 5.28 3.64 19.63
N GLU A 604 4.07 3.37 19.19
CA GLU A 604 2.84 3.45 19.99
C GLU A 604 2.15 2.09 20.04
N ILE A 605 1.58 1.77 21.20
CA ILE A 605 0.92 0.49 21.46
C ILE A 605 -0.54 0.77 21.83
N ILE A 606 -1.47 0.12 21.12
CA ILE A 606 -2.92 0.32 21.26
C ILE A 606 -3.70 -0.97 21.58
#